data_AF-A0A7C5SPA4-F1
#
_entry.id   AF-A0A7C5SPA4-F1
#
_cell.length_a   1.000
_cell.length_b   1.000
_cell.length_c   1.000
_cell.angle_alpha   90.00
_cell.angle_beta   90.00
_cell.angle_gamma   90.00
#
_symmetry.space_group_name_H-M   'P 1'
#
loop_
_entity.id
_entity.type
_entity.pdbx_description
1 polymer ?
#
loop_
_entity_poly.entity_id
_entity_poly.type
_entity_poly.pdbx_seq_one_letter_code
_entity_poly.pdbx_strand_id
1 'polypeptide(L)' 'LTGLYRGVPVGQRQGMAAPPPEPEMIFLYRLPILFEWCQRGCALEEVVLDVLTHEIGHHFGMDEEAARRLEGGSGEG' A
#
# COMPACT_ATOMS: atom_id res chain seq x y z
N LEU A 1 3.67 8.35 -8.79
CA LEU A 1 2.88 8.74 -7.59
C LEU A 1 1.46 8.27 -7.80
N THR A 2 1.19 7.01 -7.44
CA THR A 2 -0.10 6.32 -7.60
C THR A 2 -0.89 6.27 -6.29
N GLY A 3 -0.20 6.38 -5.15
CA GLY A 3 -0.75 6.59 -3.81
C GLY A 3 0.08 7.59 -3.00
N LEU A 4 -0.46 8.03 -1.86
CA LEU A 4 0.26 8.73 -0.79
C LEU A 4 -0.22 8.18 0.55
N TYR A 5 0.71 7.63 1.33
CA TYR A 5 0.48 7.32 2.73
C TYR A 5 0.48 8.59 3.60
N ARG A 6 -0.52 8.77 4.47
CA ARG A 6 -0.50 9.79 5.55
C ARG A 6 -0.79 9.12 6.90
N GLY A 7 0.25 8.95 7.69
CA GLY A 7 0.18 8.49 9.06
C GLY A 7 1.55 8.51 9.72
N VAL A 8 1.60 8.14 11.00
CA VAL A 8 2.86 8.04 11.76
C VAL A 8 3.39 6.61 11.58
N PRO A 9 4.60 6.41 11.02
CA PRO A 9 5.18 5.09 10.86
C PRO A 9 5.20 4.31 12.18
N VAL A 10 4.94 3.00 12.14
CA VAL A 10 4.82 2.15 13.35
C VAL A 10 6.04 2.29 14.28
N GLY A 11 7.24 2.47 13.72
CA GLY A 11 8.48 2.68 14.48
C GLY A 11 8.50 3.97 15.32
N GLN A 12 7.76 5.00 14.93
CA GLN A 12 7.63 6.25 15.71
C GLN A 12 6.48 6.19 16.73
N ARG A 13 5.61 5.17 16.66
CA ARG A 13 4.48 4.99 17.58
C ARG A 13 4.93 4.56 18.99
N GLN A 14 6.07 3.88 19.11
CA GLN A 14 6.58 3.33 20.39
C GLN A 14 6.98 4.39 21.44
N GLY A 15 7.03 5.68 21.07
CA GLY A 15 7.37 6.79 21.98
C GLY A 15 6.22 7.73 22.32
N MET A 16 5.00 7.49 21.83
CA MET A 16 3.86 8.39 22.05
C MET A 16 3.09 8.04 23.33
N ALA A 17 2.78 9.05 24.14
CA ALA A 17 2.04 8.89 25.41
C ALA A 17 0.56 8.51 25.23
N ALA A 18 0.00 8.73 24.03
CA ALA A 18 -1.35 8.35 23.64
C ALA A 18 -1.38 8.04 22.13
N PRO A 19 -2.34 7.23 21.65
CA PRO A 19 -2.53 6.99 20.22
C PRO A 19 -2.75 8.31 19.45
N PRO A 20 -2.35 8.40 18.16
CA PRO A 20 -2.69 9.54 17.32
C PRO A 20 -4.21 9.80 17.32
N PRO A 21 -4.66 11.07 17.35
CA PRO A 21 -6.08 11.40 17.38
C PRO A 21 -6.78 11.13 16.04
N GLU A 22 -6.03 11.06 14.93
CA GLU A 22 -6.56 10.74 13.60
C GLU A 22 -6.27 9.27 13.25
N PRO A 23 -7.23 8.55 12.61
CA PRO A 23 -6.98 7.23 12.07
C PRO A 23 -5.93 7.32 10.96
N GLU A 24 -5.18 6.23 10.78
CA GLU A 24 -4.24 6.12 9.68
C GLU A 24 -4.99 6.01 8.35
N MET A 25 -4.52 6.73 7.34
CA MET A 25 -5.19 6.76 6.04
C MET A 25 -4.21 6.50 4.90
N ILE A 26 -4.65 5.68 3.96
CA ILE A 26 -4.00 5.45 2.67
C ILE A 26 -4.79 6.24 1.63
N PHE A 27 -4.13 7.16 0.92
CA PHE A 27 -4.77 7.92 -0.15
C PHE A 27 -4.50 7.27 -1.51
N LEU A 28 -5.59 6.93 -2.18
CA LEU A 28 -5.59 6.44 -3.55
C LEU A 28 -5.94 7.58 -4.51
N TYR A 29 -5.06 7.85 -5.48
CA TYR A 29 -5.30 8.91 -6.45
C TYR A 29 -5.95 8.34 -7.72
N ARG A 30 -7.18 8.80 -7.98
CA ARG A 30 -7.99 8.32 -9.12
C ARG A 30 -7.27 8.41 -10.46
N LEU A 31 -6.66 9.55 -10.79
CA LEU A 31 -6.03 9.76 -12.11
C LEU A 31 -4.85 8.80 -12.36
N PRO A 32 -3.87 8.67 -11.45
CA PRO A 32 -2.83 7.66 -11.56
C PRO A 32 -3.35 6.22 -11.68
N ILE A 33 -4.34 5.82 -10.86
CA ILE A 33 -4.92 4.47 -10.90
C ILE A 33 -5.57 4.19 -12.25
N LEU A 34 -6.35 5.14 -12.78
CA LEU A 34 -6.98 4.99 -14.09
C LEU A 34 -5.94 4.94 -15.22
N PHE A 35 -4.88 5.74 -15.14
CA PHE A 35 -3.80 5.73 -16.13
C PHE A 35 -3.05 4.40 -16.16
N GLU A 36 -2.81 3.81 -14.99
CA GLU A 36 -2.19 2.50 -14.85
C GLU A 36 -3.11 1.38 -15.34
N TRP A 37 -4.39 1.43 -14.97
CA TRP A 37 -5.41 0.49 -15.43
C TRP A 37 -5.54 0.48 -16.95
N CYS A 38 -5.60 1.66 -17.59
CA CYS A 38 -5.65 1.77 -19.05
C CYS A 38 -4.42 1.17 -19.75
N GLN A 39 -3.26 1.10 -19.09
CA GLN A 39 -2.04 0.50 -19.66
C GLN A 39 -1.96 -1.01 -19.43
N ARG A 40 -2.40 -1.50 -18.27
CA ARG A 40 -2.27 -2.91 -17.87
C ARG A 40 -3.31 -3.81 -18.53
N GLY A 41 -4.51 -3.30 -18.80
CA GLY A 41 -5.60 -4.09 -19.42
C GLY A 41 -6.17 -5.19 -18.51
N CYS A 42 -5.96 -5.11 -17.20
CA CYS A 42 -6.51 -6.01 -16.18
C CYS A 42 -7.79 -5.45 -15.54
N ALA A 43 -8.34 -6.12 -14.53
CA ALA A 43 -9.45 -5.58 -13.75
C ALA A 43 -8.97 -4.38 -12.91
N LEU A 44 -9.85 -3.39 -12.68
CA LEU A 44 -9.50 -2.19 -11.91
C LEU A 44 -9.17 -2.55 -10.45
N GLU A 45 -9.83 -3.57 -9.92
CA GLU A 45 -9.64 -4.13 -8.59
C GLU A 45 -8.20 -4.62 -8.39
N GLU A 46 -7.58 -5.20 -9.42
CA GLU A 46 -6.19 -5.66 -9.37
C GLU A 46 -5.22 -4.48 -9.20
N VAL A 47 -5.42 -3.40 -9.94
CA VAL A 47 -4.60 -2.18 -9.82
C VAL A 47 -4.76 -1.56 -8.43
N VAL A 48 -5.99 -1.51 -7.92
CA VAL A 48 -6.28 -0.96 -6.59
C VAL A 48 -5.63 -1.82 -5.50
N LEU A 49 -5.69 -3.16 -5.63
CA LEU A 49 -5.11 -4.09 -4.67
C LEU A 49 -3.57 -4.00 -4.64
N ASP A 50 -2.94 -3.87 -5.80
CA ASP A 50 -1.48 -3.72 -5.91
C ASP A 50 -1.01 -2.44 -5.20
N VAL A 51 -1.65 -1.29 -5.49
CA VAL A 51 -1.30 -0.02 -4.86
C VAL A 51 -1.53 -0.07 -3.34
N LEU A 52 -2.67 -0.63 -2.89
CA LEU A 52 -2.95 -0.79 -1.46
C LEU A 52 -1.90 -1.67 -0.75
N THR A 53 -1.57 -2.81 -1.35
CA THR A 53 -0.62 -3.77 -0.77
C THR A 53 0.77 -3.15 -0.67
N HIS A 54 1.17 -2.37 -1.67
CA HIS A 54 2.43 -1.64 -1.69
C HIS A 54 2.52 -0.59 -0.56
N GLU A 55 1.49 0.26 -0.41
CA GLU A 55 1.45 1.29 0.64
C GLU A 55 1.39 0.68 2.06
N ILE A 56 0.67 -0.43 2.22
CA ILE A 56 0.65 -1.21 3.47
C ILE A 56 2.04 -1.77 3.76
N GLY A 57 2.69 -2.40 2.78
CA GLY A 57 4.04 -2.95 2.92
C GLY A 57 5.05 -1.90 3.40
N HIS A 58 5.03 -0.72 2.76
CA HIS A 58 5.86 0.41 3.18
C HIS A 58 5.55 0.89 4.61
N HIS A 59 4.28 0.94 5.01
CA HIS A 59 3.91 1.31 6.38
C HIS A 59 4.48 0.33 7.43
N PHE A 60 4.55 -0.96 7.12
CA PHE A 60 5.10 -2.00 7.99
C PHE A 60 6.63 -2.14 7.90
N GLY A 61 7.32 -1.31 7.10
CA GLY A 61 8.77 -1.39 6.93
C GLY A 61 9.23 -2.60 6.12
N MET A 62 8.36 -3.16 5.28
CA MET A 62 8.73 -4.19 4.31
C MET A 62 9.39 -3.50 3.11
N ASP A 63 10.68 -3.75 2.90
CA ASP A 63 11.36 -3.36 1.66
C ASP A 63 10.70 -4.06 0.46
N GLU A 64 10.77 -3.47 -0.73
CA GLU A 64 10.18 -3.99 -1.98
C GLU A 64 10.47 -5.49 -2.24
N GLU A 65 11.62 -6.01 -1.77
CA GLU A 65 11.98 -7.43 -1.87
C GLU A 65 11.15 -8.36 -0.95
N ALA A 66 10.67 -7.87 0.19
CA ALA A 66 9.81 -8.63 1.10
C ALA A 66 8.36 -8.68 0.61
N ALA A 67 7.85 -7.58 0.02
CA ALA A 67 6.53 -7.55 -0.61
C ALA A 67 6.45 -8.55 -1.79
N ARG A 68 7.48 -8.56 -2.64
CA ARG A 68 7.59 -9.49 -3.79
C ARG A 68 7.64 -10.98 -3.38
N ARG A 69 8.17 -11.29 -2.19
CA ARG A 69 8.16 -12.65 -1.64
C ARG A 69 6.77 -13.09 -1.15
N LEU A 70 5.91 -12.17 -0.74
CA LEU A 70 4.52 -12.43 -0.36
C LEU A 70 3.60 -12.55 -1.59
N GLU A 71 3.85 -11.75 -2.63
CA GLU A 71 3.15 -11.83 -3.92
C GLU A 71 3.41 -13.15 -4.67
N GLY A 72 4.58 -13.77 -4.46
CA GLY A 72 4.95 -15.09 -5.02
C GLY A 72 4.23 -16.30 -4.41
N GLY A 73 3.29 -16.10 -3.48
CA GLY A 73 2.56 -17.18 -2.79
C GLY A 73 1.30 -17.68 -3.52
N SER A 74 0.97 -17.16 -4.71
CA SER A 74 -0.16 -17.64 -5.52
C SER A 74 0.33 -18.61 -6.60
N GLY A 75 0.85 -19.75 -6.16
CA GLY A 75 1.28 -20.85 -7.01
C GLY A 75 0.94 -22.18 -6.33
N GLU A 76 -0.03 -22.88 -6.92
CA GLU A 76 -0.40 -24.29 -6.74
C GLU A 76 -1.33 -24.67 -5.57
N GLY A 77 -2.49 -25.20 -5.98
CA GLY A 77 -3.58 -25.77 -5.18
C GLY A 77 -4.83 -25.95 -6.03
#